data_AF-A0A7J2YA83-F1
#
_entry.id   AF-A0A7J2YA83-F1
#
_cell.length_a   1.000
_cell.length_b   1.000
_cell.length_c   1.000
_cell.angle_alpha   90.00
_cell.angle_beta   90.00
_cell.angle_gamma   90.00
#
_symmetry.space_group_name_H-M   'P 1'
#
loop_
_entity.id
_entity.type
_entity.pdbx_description
1 polymer ?
#
loop_
_entity_poly.entity_id
_entity_poly.type
_entity_poly.pdbx_seq_one_letter_code
_entity_poly.pdbx_strand_id
1 'polypeptide(L)'
;MVRKGYAQLVLKEEDAKKIEQFIKGNEKYKDRTLSSAIKLILFEVMENDEYLRRYGPFLKWIGPHDNLLLLYDHFLGKTVEIEVHEKMMYCREDEESDCVHIGFCFAIPEVYKILGERGFKPPKVKAK
;
A
#
# COMPACT_ATOMS: atom_id res chain seq x y z
N MET A 1 -10.48 -35.84 -0.63
CA MET A 1 -10.94 -35.36 -1.96
C MET A 1 -11.70 -34.06 -1.76
N VAL A 2 -11.36 -33.03 -2.53
CA VAL A 2 -12.06 -31.73 -2.50
C VAL A 2 -13.48 -31.93 -3.07
N ARG A 3 -14.49 -31.27 -2.48
CA ARG A 3 -15.88 -31.35 -2.97
C ARG A 3 -15.96 -30.79 -4.40
N LYS A 4 -16.80 -31.38 -5.24
CA LYS A 4 -17.05 -30.91 -6.62
C LYS A 4 -17.45 -29.43 -6.59
N GLY A 5 -16.75 -28.59 -7.37
CA GLY A 5 -16.95 -27.13 -7.41
C GLY A 5 -16.10 -26.32 -6.45
N TYR A 6 -15.25 -26.95 -5.64
CA TYR A 6 -14.31 -26.26 -4.75
C TYR A 6 -12.86 -26.46 -5.21
N ALA A 7 -12.04 -25.43 -5.06
CA ALA A 7 -10.59 -25.48 -5.29
C ALA A 7 -9.84 -25.61 -3.96
N GLN A 8 -8.65 -26.22 -3.98
CA GLN A 8 -7.77 -26.31 -2.83
C GLN A 8 -6.57 -25.38 -3.02
N LEU A 9 -6.26 -24.61 -1.98
CA LEU A 9 -5.04 -23.82 -1.87
C LEU A 9 -4.08 -24.56 -0.94
N VAL A 10 -2.85 -24.79 -1.41
CA VAL A 10 -1.79 -25.41 -0.60
C VAL A 10 -0.88 -24.30 -0.09
N LEU A 11 -0.70 -24.26 1.22
CA LEU A 11 0.18 -23.31 1.91
C LEU A 11 1.14 -24.10 2.78
N LYS A 12 2.35 -23.56 2.99
CA LYS A 12 3.21 -24.07 4.05
C LYS A 12 2.52 -23.81 5.40
N GLU A 13 2.76 -24.70 6.36
CA GLU A 13 2.16 -24.58 7.68
C GLU A 13 2.52 -23.27 8.38
N GLU A 14 3.76 -22.80 8.21
CA GLU A 14 4.24 -21.52 8.73
C GLU A 14 3.46 -20.32 8.18
N ASP A 15 3.13 -20.34 6.88
CA ASP A 15 2.41 -19.26 6.22
C ASP A 15 0.93 -19.27 6.61
N ALA A 16 0.33 -20.46 6.73
CA ALA A 16 -1.03 -20.61 7.23
C ALA A 16 -1.18 -20.05 8.65
N LYS A 17 -0.23 -20.33 9.54
CA LYS A 17 -0.18 -19.79 10.91
C LYS A 17 -0.10 -18.26 10.92
N LYS A 18 0.74 -17.65 10.07
CA LYS A 18 0.84 -16.18 9.95
C LYS A 18 -0.48 -15.56 9.48
N ILE A 19 -1.12 -16.16 8.47
CA ILE A 19 -2.41 -15.69 7.94
C ILE A 19 -3.50 -15.77 9.02
N GLU A 20 -3.56 -16.87 9.78
CA GLU A 20 -4.51 -17.00 10.89
C GLU A 20 -4.32 -15.95 11.97
N GLN A 21 -3.06 -15.65 12.34
CA GLN A 21 -2.75 -14.59 13.30
C GLN A 21 -3.21 -13.23 12.80
N PHE A 22 -2.95 -12.91 11.52
CA PHE A 22 -3.43 -11.68 10.89
C PHE A 22 -4.96 -11.57 10.93
N ILE A 23 -5.69 -12.65 10.60
CA ILE A 23 -7.15 -12.68 10.61
C ILE A 23 -7.70 -12.46 12.01
N LYS A 24 -7.15 -13.16 13.01
CA LYS A 24 -7.59 -13.02 14.42
C LYS A 24 -7.31 -11.63 14.99
N GLY A 25 -6.23 -10.99 14.55
CA GLY A 25 -5.86 -9.64 14.97
C GLY A 25 -6.65 -8.52 14.29
N ASN A 26 -7.41 -8.82 13.23
CA ASN A 26 -8.13 -7.82 12.45
C ASN A 26 -9.64 -7.86 12.75
N GLU A 27 -10.19 -6.77 13.27
CA GLU A 27 -11.60 -6.68 13.67
C GLU A 27 -12.59 -7.02 12.55
N LYS A 28 -12.23 -6.76 11.29
CA LYS A 28 -13.07 -7.03 10.12
C LYS A 28 -13.20 -8.53 9.82
N TYR A 29 -12.20 -9.33 10.20
CA TYR A 29 -12.09 -10.74 9.82
C TYR A 29 -12.11 -11.71 11.01
N LYS A 30 -11.91 -11.24 12.25
CA LYS A 30 -11.72 -12.08 13.45
C LYS A 30 -12.79 -13.15 13.70
N ASP A 31 -14.04 -12.87 13.34
CA ASP A 31 -15.18 -13.78 13.56
C ASP A 31 -15.47 -14.70 12.35
N ARG A 32 -14.58 -14.71 11.34
CA ARG A 32 -14.75 -15.50 10.11
C ARG A 32 -13.88 -16.75 10.14
N THR A 33 -14.34 -17.80 9.45
CA THR A 33 -13.49 -18.96 9.17
C THR A 33 -12.31 -18.55 8.27
N LEU A 34 -11.18 -19.25 8.37
CA LEU A 34 -9.99 -18.99 7.57
C LEU A 34 -10.29 -18.89 6.07
N SER A 35 -11.06 -19.84 5.53
CA SER A 35 -11.45 -19.86 4.12
C SER A 35 -12.32 -18.66 3.72
N SER A 36 -13.27 -18.25 4.58
CA SER A 36 -14.15 -17.11 4.33
C SER A 36 -13.37 -15.78 4.38
N ALA A 37 -12.48 -15.63 5.37
CA ALA A 37 -11.63 -14.45 5.50
C ALA A 37 -10.67 -14.31 4.31
N ILE A 38 -9.95 -15.39 3.93
CA ILE A 38 -9.04 -15.37 2.77
C ILE A 38 -9.80 -15.00 1.50
N LYS A 39 -10.98 -15.58 1.27
CA LYS A 39 -11.81 -15.27 0.11
C LYS A 39 -12.18 -13.78 0.06
N LEU A 40 -12.59 -13.20 1.20
CA LEU A 40 -12.94 -11.79 1.28
C LEU A 40 -11.73 -10.89 1.03
N ILE A 41 -10.59 -11.19 1.66
CA ILE A 41 -9.34 -10.44 1.47
C ILE A 41 -8.94 -10.44 -0.02
N LEU A 42 -8.99 -11.60 -0.68
CA LEU A 42 -8.64 -11.71 -2.10
C LEU A 42 -9.60 -10.89 -2.97
N PHE A 43 -10.90 -10.93 -2.72
CA PHE A 43 -11.85 -10.13 -3.48
C PHE A 43 -11.66 -8.62 -3.27
N GLU A 44 -11.37 -8.19 -2.04
CA GLU A 44 -11.08 -6.78 -1.76
C GLU A 44 -9.83 -6.30 -2.49
N VAL A 45 -8.77 -7.14 -2.55
CA VAL A 45 -7.57 -6.83 -3.34
C VAL A 45 -7.91 -6.72 -4.83
N MET A 46 -8.70 -7.66 -5.37
CA MET A 46 -9.09 -7.65 -6.78
C MET A 46 -9.96 -6.44 -7.14
N GLU A 47 -10.93 -6.10 -6.29
CA GLU A 47 -11.82 -4.96 -6.49
C GLU A 47 -11.03 -3.65 -6.43
N ASN A 48 -10.22 -3.46 -5.40
CA ASN A 48 -9.37 -2.27 -5.28
C ASN A 48 -8.43 -2.11 -6.49
N ASP A 49 -7.84 -3.20 -6.96
CA ASP A 49 -6.98 -3.19 -8.14
C ASP A 49 -7.76 -2.82 -9.43
N GLU A 50 -9.00 -3.28 -9.60
CA GLU A 50 -9.87 -2.84 -10.70
C GLU A 50 -10.20 -1.35 -10.61
N TYR A 51 -10.58 -0.86 -9.43
CA TYR A 51 -10.87 0.57 -9.20
C TYR A 51 -9.64 1.44 -9.48
N LEU A 52 -8.46 1.04 -8.99
CA LEU A 52 -7.21 1.76 -9.24
C LEU A 52 -6.84 1.76 -10.73
N ARG A 53 -7.01 0.63 -11.44
CA ARG A 53 -6.79 0.57 -12.89
C ARG A 53 -7.76 1.46 -13.68
N ARG A 54 -9.02 1.55 -13.25
CA ARG A 54 -10.06 2.31 -13.96
C ARG A 54 -10.02 3.81 -13.66
N TYR A 55 -9.73 4.20 -12.42
CA TYR A 55 -9.90 5.57 -11.94
C TYR A 55 -8.62 6.20 -11.38
N GLY A 56 -7.60 5.40 -11.05
CA GLY A 56 -6.34 5.87 -10.48
C GLY A 56 -5.10 5.95 -11.39
N PRO A 57 -5.13 5.76 -12.73
CA PRO A 57 -3.90 5.63 -13.53
C PRO A 57 -3.15 6.96 -13.72
N PHE A 58 -3.48 8.01 -12.99
CA PHE A 58 -2.88 9.32 -13.17
C PHE A 58 -1.48 9.41 -12.58
N LEU A 59 -1.26 8.76 -11.44
CA LEU A 59 0.03 8.69 -10.78
C LEU A 59 0.44 7.23 -10.62
N LYS A 60 1.67 6.91 -10.99
CA LYS A 60 2.22 5.56 -10.91
C LYS A 60 3.48 5.53 -10.07
N TRP A 61 3.51 4.65 -9.09
CA TRP A 61 4.71 4.33 -8.33
C TRP A 61 5.75 3.66 -9.25
N ILE A 62 6.96 4.26 -9.34
CA ILE A 62 8.08 3.66 -10.07
C ILE A 62 9.01 2.93 -9.10
N GLY A 63 9.38 3.59 -8.00
CA GLY A 63 10.34 3.05 -7.05
C GLY A 63 11.20 4.13 -6.38
N PRO A 64 12.03 3.76 -5.40
CA PRO A 64 13.04 4.65 -4.85
C PRO A 64 14.25 4.76 -5.77
N HIS A 65 14.92 5.92 -5.75
CA HIS A 65 16.23 6.13 -6.36
C HIS A 65 17.07 7.04 -5.45
N ASP A 66 18.17 6.53 -4.88
CA ASP A 66 18.96 7.22 -3.86
C ASP A 66 18.11 7.74 -2.68
N ASN A 67 17.96 9.06 -2.53
CA ASN A 67 17.10 9.73 -1.54
C ASN A 67 15.77 10.22 -2.11
N LEU A 68 15.47 9.85 -3.36
CA LEU A 68 14.25 10.20 -4.06
C LEU A 68 13.25 9.05 -4.05
N LEU A 69 11.98 9.41 -4.20
CA LEU A 69 10.88 8.54 -4.57
C LEU A 69 10.40 8.98 -5.95
N LEU A 70 10.31 8.05 -6.89
CA LEU A 70 9.97 8.35 -8.28
C LEU A 70 8.52 7.99 -8.55
N LEU A 71 7.77 8.96 -9.07
CA LEU A 71 6.40 8.77 -9.56
C LEU A 71 6.35 9.12 -11.04
N TYR A 72 5.57 8.39 -11.83
CA TYR A 72 5.21 8.85 -13.16
C TYR A 72 3.86 9.54 -13.12
N ASP A 73 3.81 10.80 -13.55
CA ASP A 73 2.58 11.55 -13.73
C ASP A 73 2.12 11.45 -15.19
N HIS A 74 0.98 10.80 -15.40
CA HIS A 74 0.36 10.62 -16.71
C HIS A 74 -0.31 11.88 -17.24
N PHE A 75 -0.70 12.84 -16.39
CA PHE A 75 -1.18 14.15 -16.83
C PHE A 75 -0.04 15.01 -17.37
N LEU A 76 1.11 15.01 -16.69
CA LEU A 76 2.30 15.76 -17.11
C LEU A 76 3.15 15.02 -18.15
N GLY A 77 2.96 13.70 -18.29
CA GLY A 77 3.70 12.86 -19.22
C GLY A 77 5.18 12.69 -18.86
N LYS A 78 5.53 12.77 -17.56
CA LYS A 78 6.91 12.70 -17.09
C LYS A 78 7.05 12.07 -15.71
N THR A 79 8.27 11.68 -15.37
CA THR A 79 8.63 11.28 -14.01
C THR A 79 8.82 12.51 -13.14
N VAL A 80 8.17 12.53 -11.99
CA VAL A 80 8.38 13.50 -10.93
C VAL A 80 9.19 12.87 -9.80
N GLU A 81 9.95 13.72 -9.12
CA GLU A 81 10.89 13.32 -8.08
C GLU A 81 10.47 13.90 -6.74
N ILE A 82 10.35 13.03 -5.74
CA ILE A 82 10.02 13.40 -4.38
C ILE A 82 11.23 13.21 -3.48
N GLU A 83 11.70 14.28 -2.88
CA GLU A 83 12.76 14.23 -1.88
C GLU A 83 12.21 13.78 -0.53
N VAL A 84 12.97 12.92 0.17
CA VAL A 84 12.66 12.53 1.54
C VAL A 84 13.64 13.20 2.50
N HIS A 85 13.12 14.05 3.37
CA HIS A 85 13.86 14.65 4.48
C HIS A 85 13.37 14.07 5.82
N GLU A 86 14.09 14.34 6.92
CA GLU A 86 13.80 13.77 8.25
C GLU A 86 12.36 13.99 8.75
N LYS A 87 11.67 15.03 8.26
CA LYS A 87 10.34 15.44 8.76
C LYS A 87 9.29 15.67 7.67
N MET A 88 9.68 15.66 6.41
CA MET A 88 8.78 15.99 5.31
C MET A 88 9.25 15.36 4.01
N MET A 89 8.30 15.11 3.12
CA MET A 89 8.58 14.87 1.71
C MET A 89 8.41 16.20 0.96
N TYR A 90 9.18 16.39 -0.10
CA TYR A 90 9.12 17.60 -0.93
C TYR A 90 9.05 17.21 -2.41
N CYS A 91 8.08 17.76 -3.13
CA CYS A 91 7.93 17.52 -4.56
C CYS A 91 8.80 18.51 -5.33
N ARG A 92 9.73 18.01 -6.15
CA ARG A 92 10.55 18.89 -7.02
C ARG A 92 9.75 19.52 -8.15
N GLU A 93 8.65 18.90 -8.55
CA GLU A 93 7.82 19.38 -9.67
C GLU A 93 6.91 20.53 -9.25
N ASP A 94 6.18 20.36 -8.14
CA ASP A 94 5.24 21.38 -7.65
C ASP A 94 5.91 22.38 -6.71
N GLU A 95 7.18 22.16 -6.37
CA GLU A 95 7.99 22.95 -5.44
C GLU A 95 7.36 23.10 -4.04
N GLU A 96 6.54 22.13 -3.63
CA GLU A 96 5.81 22.14 -2.36
C GLU A 96 5.77 20.76 -1.67
N SER A 97 5.40 20.76 -0.39
CA SER A 97 5.26 19.54 0.42
C SER A 97 3.82 19.11 0.66
N ASP A 98 2.85 19.77 0.01
CA ASP A 98 1.42 19.51 0.14
C ASP A 98 0.75 19.54 -1.24
N CYS A 99 1.17 18.62 -2.11
CA CYS A 99 0.61 18.44 -3.44
C CYS A 99 0.03 17.03 -3.62
N VAL A 100 -0.62 16.81 -4.76
CA VAL A 100 -1.19 15.50 -5.12
C VAL A 100 -0.12 14.40 -5.18
N HIS A 101 1.11 14.69 -5.61
CA HIS A 101 2.20 13.72 -5.64
C HIS A 101 2.63 13.27 -4.25
N ILE A 102 2.70 14.20 -3.30
CA ILE A 102 3.00 13.91 -1.89
C ILE A 102 1.86 13.12 -1.26
N GLY A 103 0.61 13.54 -1.49
CA GLY A 103 -0.57 12.82 -1.03
C GLY A 103 -0.62 11.37 -1.54
N PHE A 104 -0.27 11.17 -2.81
CA PHE A 104 -0.18 9.85 -3.42
C PHE A 104 0.93 9.00 -2.81
N CYS A 105 2.11 9.57 -2.53
CA CYS A 105 3.18 8.86 -1.81
C CYS A 105 2.72 8.30 -0.46
N PHE A 106 1.91 9.05 0.29
CA PHE A 106 1.34 8.57 1.55
C PHE A 106 0.29 7.45 1.37
N ALA A 107 -0.27 7.26 0.18
CA ALA A 107 -1.17 6.15 -0.09
C ALA A 107 -0.43 4.83 -0.40
N ILE A 108 0.88 4.87 -0.63
CA ILE A 108 1.69 3.71 -1.02
C ILE A 108 2.29 3.05 0.24
N PRO A 109 1.92 1.80 0.59
CA PRO A 109 2.47 1.11 1.75
C PRO A 109 4.00 0.98 1.74
N GLU A 110 4.60 0.71 0.58
CA GLU A 110 6.03 0.56 0.38
C GLU A 110 6.81 1.84 0.72
N VAL A 111 6.21 3.01 0.50
CA VAL A 111 6.82 4.30 0.83
C VAL A 111 7.06 4.41 2.34
N TYR A 112 6.17 3.92 3.19
CA TYR A 112 6.36 3.97 4.65
C TYR A 112 7.58 3.19 5.13
N LYS A 113 7.91 2.07 4.49
CA LYS A 113 9.13 1.32 4.80
C LYS A 113 10.37 2.16 4.50
N ILE A 114 10.40 2.79 3.33
CA ILE A 114 11.50 3.66 2.88
C ILE A 114 11.62 4.89 3.79
N LEU A 115 10.48 5.50 4.16
CA LEU A 115 10.45 6.62 5.09
C LEU A 115 11.08 6.25 6.44
N GLY A 116 10.73 5.08 6.99
CA GLY A 116 11.32 4.57 8.23
C GLY A 116 12.84 4.36 8.14
N GLU A 117 13.32 3.77 7.04
CA GLU A 117 14.76 3.57 6.77
C GLU A 117 15.51 4.90 6.63
N ARG A 118 14.87 5.93 6.07
CA ARG A 118 15.44 7.28 5.89
C ARG A 118 15.25 8.21 7.10
N GLY A 119 14.83 7.67 8.25
CA GLY A 119 14.73 8.42 9.50
C GLY A 119 13.55 9.38 9.57
N PHE A 120 12.56 9.26 8.68
CA PHE A 120 11.33 10.05 8.71
C PHE A 120 10.58 9.78 10.02
N LYS A 121 10.23 10.85 10.74
CA LYS A 121 9.45 10.74 11.98
C LYS A 121 8.01 11.19 11.73
N PRO A 122 7.01 10.29 11.92
CA PRO A 122 5.62 10.67 11.73
C PRO A 122 5.25 11.81 12.70
N PRO A 123 4.45 12.79 12.24
CA PRO A 123 4.04 13.91 13.08
C PRO A 123 3.23 13.39 14.28
N LYS A 124 3.50 13.96 15.47
CA LYS A 124 2.72 13.65 16.67
C LYS A 124 1.39 14.39 16.58
N VAL A 125 0.29 13.66 16.55
CA VAL A 125 -1.05 14.25 16.70
C VAL A 125 -1.12 14.84 18.11
N LYS A 126 -1.27 16.17 18.23
CA LYS A 126 -1.62 16.79 19.50
C LYS A 126 -3.07 16.41 19.80
N ALA A 127 -3.29 15.56 20.79
CA ALA A 127 -4.62 15.39 21.36
C ALA A 127 -5.09 16.77 21.83
N LYS A 128 -6.24 17.22 21.33
CA LYS A 128 -6.92 18.41 21.84
C LYS A 128 -7.57 18.08 23.17
#